data_AF-A0A8H7NH05-F1
#
_entry.id   AF-A0A8H7NH05-F1
#
_cell.length_a   1.000
_cell.length_b   1.000
_cell.length_c   1.000
_cell.angle_alpha   90.00
_cell.angle_beta   90.00
_cell.angle_gamma   90.00
#
_symmetry.space_group_name_H-M   'P 1'
#
loop_
_entity.id
_entity.type
_entity.pdbx_description
1 polymer ?
#
loop_
_entity_poly.entity_id
_entity_poly.type
_entity_poly.pdbx_seq_one_letter_code
_entity_poly.pdbx_strand_id
1 'polypeptide(L)'
;MQRRGSSWICRFRNMSYSVRIMTFIGLGMIAQVLLTVGMWLACRKYHPTFGIPGTEIRGATLVEQMVDLGRGWEWWPSVVWQVIWTWMVAPYLLWRAWDIRDTMGWRAQTIGCCISNLHATPMFLIAQYVPAFAPVNMYYPPSQWIHLSVMMFEIFTVFVPVFQVIKLNIQRRKVAASNERWESSSQITMFGSVQSSDQERKGSTSSRGKSDIMDNLSYNEMSDHLYTIGALDYVLRENPTPLQNFSALSDFSGENIAFLTRAAAWKNTFSGDFRGEKELDAYNAALQLYTDFISPRDAEFPLNLSGPELRRLEDIFEAPTRILCGEPVVNTATPFDIEQPDLPGSSDGCSSASNSSTTRLRAKYTGEIPPGFDDLVFDSTCSHIKYLVLTNTWPKFVDDIRNQNRRSSESGRTFDSNDSDQTLASRVTTYVRSMF
;
A
#
# COMPACT_ATOMS: atom_id res chain seq x y z
N MET A 1 -31.66 -28.13 27.20
CA MET A 1 -31.14 -26.74 27.30
C MET A 1 -29.97 -26.71 28.26
N GLN A 2 -28.74 -26.68 27.75
CA GLN A 2 -27.54 -26.45 28.57
C GLN A 2 -26.56 -25.66 27.71
N ARG A 3 -26.53 -24.33 27.91
CA ARG A 3 -25.54 -23.44 27.28
C ARG A 3 -24.17 -23.80 27.89
N ARG A 4 -23.40 -24.68 27.24
CA ARG A 4 -21.96 -24.78 27.50
C ARG A 4 -21.35 -23.43 27.15
N GLY A 5 -20.97 -22.67 28.17
CA GLY A 5 -20.27 -21.41 27.99
C GLY A 5 -19.02 -21.67 27.15
N SER A 6 -18.93 -21.01 26.00
CA SER A 6 -17.73 -21.09 25.17
C SER A 6 -16.54 -20.60 26.00
N SER A 7 -15.53 -21.47 26.13
CA SER A 7 -14.29 -21.16 26.84
C SER A 7 -13.71 -19.82 26.36
N TRP A 8 -13.18 -19.01 27.28
CA TRP A 8 -12.56 -17.72 26.94
C TRP A 8 -11.51 -17.82 25.84
N ILE A 9 -10.77 -18.94 25.81
CA ILE A 9 -9.79 -19.25 24.76
C ILE A 9 -10.46 -19.44 23.39
N CYS A 10 -11.65 -20.05 23.35
CA CYS A 10 -12.41 -20.27 22.13
C CYS A 10 -13.03 -18.95 21.62
N ARG A 11 -13.51 -18.09 22.54
CA ARG A 11 -13.95 -16.72 22.22
C ARG A 11 -12.81 -15.84 21.73
N PHE A 12 -11.62 -15.97 22.30
CA PHE A 12 -10.44 -15.21 21.90
C PHE A 12 -9.89 -15.63 20.54
N ARG A 13 -9.91 -16.93 20.22
CA ARG A 13 -9.54 -17.46 18.89
C ARG A 13 -10.50 -17.06 17.78
N ASN A 14 -11.77 -16.84 18.11
CA ASN A 14 -12.81 -16.45 17.15
C ASN A 14 -12.96 -14.93 16.97
N MET A 15 -12.12 -14.13 17.65
CA MET A 15 -12.19 -12.68 17.59
C MET A 15 -11.47 -12.16 16.33
N SER A 16 -12.01 -11.13 15.68
CA SER A 16 -11.37 -10.54 14.50
C SER A 16 -9.97 -10.05 14.84
N TYR A 17 -9.04 -10.18 13.90
CA TYR A 17 -7.63 -9.87 14.10
C TYR A 17 -7.39 -8.47 14.65
N SER A 18 -8.09 -7.47 14.12
CA SER A 18 -8.01 -6.08 14.61
C SER A 18 -8.41 -5.98 16.07
N VAL A 19 -9.50 -6.63 16.49
CA VAL A 19 -9.94 -6.61 17.89
C VAL A 19 -8.94 -7.37 18.77
N ARG A 20 -8.39 -8.49 18.29
CA ARG A 20 -7.37 -9.25 19.02
C ARG A 20 -6.09 -8.45 19.24
N ILE A 21 -5.58 -7.77 18.21
CA ILE A 21 -4.43 -6.88 18.32
C ILE A 21 -4.71 -5.74 19.28
N MET A 22 -5.84 -5.05 19.11
CA MET A 22 -6.20 -3.94 19.99
C MET A 22 -6.36 -4.39 21.45
N THR A 23 -6.81 -5.63 21.68
CA THR A 23 -6.86 -6.23 23.02
C THR A 23 -5.45 -6.45 23.60
N PHE A 24 -4.51 -7.00 22.82
CA PHE A 24 -3.13 -7.16 23.27
C PHE A 24 -2.43 -5.82 23.55
N ILE A 25 -2.64 -4.83 22.67
CA ILE A 25 -2.13 -3.47 22.88
C ILE A 25 -2.72 -2.89 24.17
N GLY A 26 -4.04 -3.00 24.36
CA GLY A 26 -4.74 -2.55 25.56
C GLY A 26 -4.21 -3.20 26.84
N LEU A 27 -4.04 -4.52 26.85
CA LEU A 27 -3.44 -5.26 27.96
C LEU A 27 -2.00 -4.81 28.24
N GLY A 28 -1.20 -4.61 27.20
CA GLY A 28 0.16 -4.08 27.30
C GLY A 28 0.19 -2.69 27.92
N MET A 29 -0.73 -1.79 27.52
CA MET A 29 -0.84 -0.45 28.11
C MET A 29 -1.22 -0.51 29.60
N ILE A 30 -2.16 -1.38 29.99
CA ILE A 30 -2.53 -1.58 31.39
C ILE A 30 -1.32 -2.10 32.19
N ALA A 31 -0.63 -3.12 31.67
CA ALA A 31 0.55 -3.67 32.30
C ALA A 31 1.65 -2.61 32.47
N GLN A 32 1.87 -1.76 31.46
CA GLN A 32 2.82 -0.65 31.52
C GLN A 32 2.46 0.33 32.64
N VAL A 33 1.19 0.75 32.75
CA VAL A 33 0.74 1.66 33.81
C VAL A 33 0.93 1.05 35.18
N LEU A 34 0.50 -0.20 35.38
CA LEU A 34 0.66 -0.91 36.65
C LEU A 34 2.12 -1.05 37.04
N LEU A 35 2.99 -1.36 36.08
CA LEU A 35 4.42 -1.46 36.28
C LEU A 35 5.01 -0.10 36.66
N THR A 36 4.71 0.98 35.93
CA THR A 36 5.21 2.32 36.25
C THR A 36 4.78 2.77 37.64
N VAL A 37 3.50 2.59 38.00
CA VAL A 37 2.99 2.92 39.34
C VAL A 37 3.66 2.05 40.40
N GLY A 38 3.81 0.74 40.15
CA GLY A 38 4.48 -0.18 41.05
C GLY A 38 5.94 0.21 41.31
N MET A 39 6.69 0.55 40.26
CA MET A 39 8.08 1.00 40.36
C MET A 39 8.19 2.33 41.13
N TRP A 40 7.28 3.26 40.88
CA TRP A 40 7.22 4.52 41.61
C TRP A 40 6.95 4.33 43.11
N LEU A 41 5.95 3.50 43.46
CA LEU A 41 5.62 3.18 44.87
C LEU A 41 6.71 2.38 45.58
N ALA A 42 7.41 1.49 44.86
CA ALA A 42 8.47 0.66 45.43
C ALA A 42 9.76 1.45 45.70
N CYS A 43 9.99 2.55 45.00
CA CYS A 43 11.23 3.31 45.08
C CYS A 43 11.18 4.39 46.16
N ARG A 44 11.96 4.23 47.23
CA ARG A 44 12.08 5.22 48.32
C ARG A 44 12.60 6.60 47.88
N LYS A 45 13.14 6.74 46.66
CA LYS A 45 13.54 8.07 46.13
C LYS A 45 12.36 9.03 46.04
N TYR A 46 11.19 8.52 45.70
CA TYR A 46 9.98 9.33 45.53
C TYR A 46 9.15 9.43 46.81
N HIS A 47 9.39 8.51 47.75
CA HIS A 47 8.65 8.38 49.00
C HIS A 47 9.59 8.19 50.20
N PRO A 48 9.90 9.26 50.95
CA PRO A 48 10.81 9.17 52.10
C PRO A 48 10.31 8.24 53.22
N THR A 49 9.01 7.93 53.27
CA THR A 49 8.36 7.20 54.36
C THR A 49 8.15 5.71 54.09
N PHE A 50 8.14 5.26 52.83
CA PHE A 50 7.90 3.85 52.48
C PHE A 50 8.53 3.47 51.14
N GLY A 51 8.74 2.17 50.91
CA GLY A 51 9.42 1.61 49.75
C GLY A 51 10.57 0.68 50.16
N ILE A 52 11.32 0.17 49.18
CA ILE A 52 12.41 -0.79 49.38
C ILE A 52 13.63 -0.10 50.02
N PRO A 53 14.14 -0.58 51.17
CA PRO A 53 15.36 -0.04 51.78
C PRO A 53 16.56 -0.14 50.84
N GLY A 54 17.40 0.90 50.81
CA GLY A 54 18.59 0.96 49.95
C GLY A 54 18.38 1.63 48.59
N THR A 55 17.14 2.00 48.24
CA THR A 55 16.79 2.81 47.07
C THR A 55 16.60 4.29 47.42
N GLU A 56 17.17 4.77 48.52
CA GLU A 56 17.04 6.16 48.96
C GLU A 56 17.98 7.08 48.17
N ILE A 57 17.65 8.38 48.14
CA ILE A 57 18.53 9.40 47.56
C ILE A 57 19.77 9.53 48.45
N ARG A 58 20.97 9.48 47.86
CA ARG A 58 22.24 9.49 48.61
C ARG A 58 22.91 10.86 48.59
N GLY A 59 22.65 11.68 47.56
CA GLY A 59 23.21 13.01 47.42
C GLY A 59 22.84 13.99 48.53
N ALA A 60 23.83 14.73 49.04
CA ALA A 60 23.64 15.78 50.04
C ALA A 60 23.29 17.13 49.39
N THR A 61 23.78 17.36 48.17
CA THR A 61 23.52 18.58 47.40
C THR A 61 22.38 18.38 46.39
N LEU A 62 21.66 19.47 46.07
CA LEU A 62 20.54 19.42 45.11
C LEU A 62 20.97 18.82 43.74
N VAL A 63 22.20 19.13 43.31
CA VAL A 63 22.75 18.63 42.03
C VAL A 63 22.97 17.12 42.07
N GLU A 64 23.53 16.60 43.16
CA GLU A 64 23.69 15.15 43.35
C GLU A 64 22.34 14.43 43.45
N GLN A 65 21.36 15.03 44.12
CA GLN A 65 20.00 14.48 44.21
C GLN A 65 19.33 14.38 42.83
N MET A 66 19.49 15.39 41.97
CA MET A 66 18.98 15.36 40.59
C MET A 66 19.63 14.23 39.77
N VAL A 67 20.92 13.98 39.95
CA VAL A 67 21.63 12.88 39.29
C VAL A 67 21.14 11.52 39.81
N ASP A 68 20.96 11.38 41.12
CA ASP A 68 20.45 10.15 41.75
C ASP A 68 19.00 9.84 41.32
N LEU A 69 18.17 10.84 41.10
CA LEU A 69 16.79 10.67 40.59
C LEU A 69 16.76 10.14 39.15
N GLY A 70 17.75 10.50 38.34
CA GLY A 70 17.86 10.04 36.95
C GLY A 70 18.41 8.63 36.79
N ARG A 71 19.08 8.07 37.81
CA ARG A 71 19.81 6.80 37.74
C ARG A 71 19.23 5.75 38.67
N GLY A 72 18.86 4.58 38.18
CA GLY A 72 18.52 3.47 39.06
C GLY A 72 17.80 2.33 38.37
N TRP A 73 17.49 1.31 39.18
CA TRP A 73 16.80 0.11 38.73
C TRP A 73 15.33 0.40 38.36
N GLU A 74 14.75 1.47 38.90
CA GLU A 74 13.39 1.92 38.59
C GLU A 74 13.19 2.23 37.09
N TRP A 75 14.27 2.58 36.39
CA TRP A 75 14.26 2.86 34.96
C TRP A 75 14.50 1.63 34.08
N TRP A 76 14.93 0.49 34.65
CA TRP A 76 15.29 -0.70 33.89
C TRP A 76 14.19 -1.20 32.97
N PRO A 77 12.92 -1.30 33.38
CA PRO A 77 11.89 -1.78 32.48
C PRO A 77 11.77 -0.94 31.21
N SER A 78 11.85 0.39 31.34
CA SER A 78 11.84 1.31 30.20
C SER A 78 13.08 1.14 29.33
N VAL A 79 14.27 1.07 29.93
CA VAL A 79 15.54 0.94 29.21
C VAL A 79 15.64 -0.40 28.48
N VAL A 80 15.35 -1.52 29.15
CA VAL A 80 15.39 -2.86 28.54
C VAL A 80 14.37 -2.96 27.40
N TRP A 81 13.16 -2.46 27.61
CA TRP A 81 12.14 -2.45 26.56
C TRP A 81 12.60 -1.63 25.34
N GLN A 82 13.18 -0.45 25.58
CA GLN A 82 13.76 0.36 24.51
C GLN A 82 14.88 -0.39 23.78
N VAL A 83 15.82 -1.05 24.47
CA VAL A 83 16.88 -1.85 23.83
C VAL A 83 16.31 -2.94 22.93
N ILE A 84 15.30 -3.70 23.40
CA ILE A 84 14.68 -4.75 22.58
C ILE A 84 14.11 -4.16 21.29
N TRP A 85 13.37 -3.05 21.38
CA TRP A 85 12.77 -2.43 20.20
C TRP A 85 13.80 -1.80 19.27
N THR A 86 14.78 -1.07 19.78
CA THR A 86 15.73 -0.33 18.94
C THR A 86 16.90 -1.18 18.47
N TRP A 87 17.33 -2.20 19.22
CA TRP A 87 18.52 -3.00 18.90
C TRP A 87 18.23 -4.46 18.53
N MET A 88 16.99 -4.93 18.65
CA MET A 88 16.58 -6.23 18.10
C MET A 88 15.53 -6.08 17.01
N VAL A 89 14.42 -5.40 17.31
CA VAL A 89 13.30 -5.29 16.37
C VAL A 89 13.62 -4.33 15.23
N ALA A 90 14.20 -3.16 15.50
CA ALA A 90 14.50 -2.19 14.45
C ALA A 90 15.51 -2.73 13.41
N PRO A 91 16.62 -3.42 13.76
CA PRO A 91 17.47 -4.08 12.77
C PRO A 91 16.74 -5.14 11.94
N TYR A 92 15.86 -5.94 12.56
CA TYR A 92 15.03 -6.91 11.84
C TYR A 92 14.10 -6.21 10.84
N LEU A 93 13.45 -5.11 11.24
CA LEU A 93 12.59 -4.31 10.37
C LEU A 93 13.38 -3.64 9.25
N LEU A 94 14.58 -3.11 9.52
CA LEU A 94 15.48 -2.56 8.51
C LEU A 94 15.87 -3.60 7.47
N TRP A 95 16.17 -4.83 7.90
CA TRP A 95 16.47 -5.94 7.00
C TRP A 95 15.26 -6.33 6.15
N ARG A 96 14.09 -6.50 6.77
CA ARG A 96 12.84 -6.82 6.05
C ARG A 96 12.41 -5.71 5.08
N ALA A 97 12.62 -4.46 5.44
CA ALA A 97 12.23 -3.31 4.63
C ALA A 97 13.23 -2.98 3.51
N TRP A 98 14.39 -3.65 3.45
CA TRP A 98 15.45 -3.27 2.54
C TRP A 98 15.04 -3.34 1.07
N ASP A 99 14.38 -4.42 0.68
CA ASP A 99 14.03 -4.73 -0.72
C ASP A 99 12.64 -4.23 -1.14
N ILE A 100 11.88 -3.64 -0.21
CA ILE A 100 10.56 -3.10 -0.51
C ILE A 100 10.72 -1.81 -1.32
N ARG A 101 10.02 -1.70 -2.46
CA ARG A 101 10.08 -0.50 -3.32
C ARG A 101 8.71 0.12 -3.45
N ASP A 102 8.26 0.78 -2.39
CA ASP A 102 6.91 1.33 -2.32
C ASP A 102 6.80 2.78 -2.82
N THR A 103 5.61 3.14 -3.32
CA THR A 103 5.28 4.50 -3.79
C THR A 103 4.80 5.42 -2.67
N MET A 104 4.36 4.85 -1.54
CA MET A 104 3.74 5.56 -0.42
C MET A 104 4.77 6.05 0.61
N GLY A 105 6.06 5.81 0.39
CA GLY A 105 7.17 6.08 1.30
C GLY A 105 7.09 5.39 2.66
N TRP A 106 6.28 4.34 2.81
CA TRP A 106 6.22 3.51 4.01
C TRP A 106 7.60 2.96 4.38
N ARG A 107 8.40 2.52 3.40
CA ARG A 107 9.79 2.10 3.65
C ARG A 107 10.63 3.23 4.20
N ALA A 108 10.58 4.41 3.57
CA ALA A 108 11.39 5.56 3.97
C ALA A 108 11.05 6.00 5.40
N GLN A 109 9.76 6.01 5.75
CA GLN A 109 9.30 6.29 7.11
C GLN A 109 9.80 5.24 8.10
N THR A 110 9.65 3.95 7.78
CA THR A 110 10.09 2.85 8.65
C THR A 110 11.59 2.88 8.89
N ILE A 111 12.39 3.05 7.83
CA ILE A 111 13.85 3.16 7.90
C ILE A 111 14.25 4.41 8.70
N GLY A 112 13.64 5.56 8.38
CA GLY A 112 13.89 6.82 9.07
C GLY A 112 13.64 6.72 10.56
N CYS A 113 12.49 6.15 10.95
CA CYS A 113 12.16 5.86 12.34
C CYS A 113 13.20 4.95 12.99
N CYS A 114 13.48 3.79 12.40
CA CYS A 114 14.41 2.81 12.96
C CYS A 114 15.80 3.41 13.21
N ILE A 115 16.38 4.07 12.20
CA ILE A 115 17.70 4.70 12.31
C ILE A 115 17.70 5.82 13.35
N SER A 116 16.67 6.67 13.35
CA SER A 116 16.59 7.79 14.29
C SER A 116 16.53 7.34 15.74
N ASN A 117 16.03 6.13 16.02
CA ASN A 117 15.95 5.61 17.38
C ASN A 117 17.19 4.86 17.87
N LEU A 118 18.10 4.43 16.99
CA LEU A 118 19.23 3.59 17.40
C LEU A 118 20.12 4.26 18.45
N HIS A 119 20.30 5.58 18.35
CA HIS A 119 21.17 6.35 19.22
C HIS A 119 20.56 6.66 20.59
N ALA A 120 19.23 6.65 20.74
CA ALA A 120 18.54 7.19 21.91
C ALA A 120 18.95 6.49 23.21
N THR A 121 18.84 5.16 23.26
CA THR A 121 19.15 4.37 24.45
C THR A 121 20.65 4.37 24.79
N PRO A 122 21.58 4.15 23.83
CA PRO A 122 23.01 4.25 24.10
C PRO A 122 23.42 5.64 24.59
N MET A 123 22.94 6.70 23.95
CA MET A 123 23.31 8.07 24.34
C MET A 123 22.70 8.47 25.68
N PHE A 124 21.48 8.04 25.99
CA PHE A 124 20.89 8.17 27.32
C PHE A 124 21.77 7.50 28.39
N LEU A 125 22.21 6.25 28.16
CA LEU A 125 23.08 5.54 29.11
C LEU A 125 24.47 6.17 29.23
N ILE A 126 25.08 6.60 28.12
CA ILE A 126 26.39 7.28 28.13
C ILE A 126 26.29 8.59 28.92
N ALA A 127 25.30 9.42 28.60
CA ALA A 127 25.06 10.68 29.28
C ALA A 127 24.76 10.47 30.78
N GLN A 128 24.12 9.36 31.15
CA GLN A 128 23.88 9.04 32.54
C GLN A 128 25.10 8.50 33.27
N TYR A 129 25.87 7.57 32.72
CA TYR A 129 26.85 6.79 33.50
C TYR A 129 28.30 7.14 33.22
N VAL A 130 28.62 7.84 32.13
CA VAL A 130 30.00 8.18 31.75
C VAL A 130 30.39 9.58 32.25
N PRO A 131 31.34 9.71 33.20
CA PRO A 131 31.71 11.02 33.76
C PRO A 131 32.26 12.00 32.73
N ALA A 132 32.93 11.51 31.68
CA ALA A 132 33.46 12.34 30.60
C ALA A 132 32.37 13.11 29.82
N PHE A 133 31.10 12.70 29.93
CA PHE A 133 29.98 13.37 29.29
C PHE A 133 29.41 14.55 30.12
N ALA A 134 29.93 14.79 31.33
CA ALA A 134 29.48 15.87 32.21
C ALA A 134 29.49 17.27 31.55
N PRO A 135 30.50 17.67 30.76
CA PRO A 135 30.48 18.96 30.06
C PRO A 135 29.34 19.09 29.05
N VAL A 136 28.98 17.98 28.39
CA VAL A 136 27.87 17.93 27.43
C VAL A 136 26.53 18.03 28.16
N ASN A 137 26.40 17.31 29.28
CA ASN A 137 25.18 17.29 30.10
C ASN A 137 24.78 18.67 30.66
N MET A 138 25.71 19.62 30.73
CA MET A 138 25.42 21.01 31.13
C MET A 138 24.48 21.71 30.15
N TYR A 139 24.57 21.38 28.86
CA TYR A 139 23.75 21.96 27.80
C TYR A 139 22.69 20.99 27.30
N TYR A 140 22.97 19.69 27.36
CA TYR A 140 22.13 18.65 26.79
C TYR A 140 21.91 17.50 27.80
N PRO A 141 20.88 17.61 28.65
CA PRO A 141 20.59 16.62 29.69
C PRO A 141 20.36 15.21 29.12
N PRO A 142 20.62 14.14 29.91
CA PRO A 142 20.49 12.76 29.42
C PRO A 142 19.14 12.42 28.78
N SER A 143 18.03 12.95 29.31
CA SER A 143 16.69 12.72 28.75
C SER A 143 16.50 13.32 27.35
N GLN A 144 17.26 14.36 26.98
CA GLN A 144 17.13 15.01 25.69
C GLN A 144 17.48 14.10 24.52
N TRP A 145 18.36 13.11 24.71
CA TRP A 145 18.66 12.09 23.69
C TRP A 145 17.44 11.27 23.28
N ILE A 146 16.51 11.04 24.21
CA ILE A 146 15.22 10.40 23.91
C ILE A 146 14.30 11.40 23.22
N HIS A 147 14.25 12.65 23.66
CA HIS A 147 13.44 13.69 23.01
C HIS A 147 13.83 13.94 21.54
N LEU A 148 15.13 13.93 21.22
CA LEU A 148 15.61 14.02 19.84
C LEU A 148 15.07 12.87 18.99
N SER A 149 15.10 11.66 19.54
CA SER A 149 14.51 10.47 18.93
C SER A 149 13.01 10.64 18.63
N VAL A 150 12.27 11.14 19.62
CA VAL A 150 10.81 11.40 19.51
C VAL A 150 10.52 12.45 18.46
N MET A 151 11.27 13.56 18.43
CA MET A 151 11.15 14.59 17.41
C MET A 151 11.36 14.02 16.00
N MET A 152 12.38 13.18 15.81
CA MET A 152 12.60 12.52 14.53
C MET A 152 11.46 11.55 14.18
N PHE A 153 10.92 10.83 15.17
CA PHE A 153 9.73 9.99 14.99
C PHE A 153 8.54 10.80 14.51
N GLU A 154 8.27 11.97 15.10
CA GLU A 154 7.18 12.85 14.67
C GLU A 154 7.36 13.29 13.22
N ILE A 155 8.59 13.64 12.81
CA ILE A 155 8.91 13.97 11.41
C ILE A 155 8.51 12.82 10.48
N PHE A 156 8.96 11.60 10.76
CA PHE A 156 8.71 10.46 9.87
C PHE A 156 7.30 9.87 9.96
N THR A 157 6.62 9.96 11.11
CA THR A 157 5.31 9.32 11.32
C THR A 157 4.12 10.27 11.19
N VAL A 158 4.35 11.58 11.28
CA VAL A 158 3.29 12.59 11.18
C VAL A 158 3.53 13.48 9.97
N PHE A 159 4.66 14.19 9.92
CA PHE A 159 4.88 15.21 8.90
C PHE A 159 5.07 14.63 7.50
N VAL A 160 5.85 13.54 7.36
CA VAL A 160 6.06 12.86 6.08
C VAL A 160 4.73 12.32 5.50
N PRO A 161 3.91 11.56 6.25
CA PRO A 161 2.58 11.15 5.76
C PRO A 161 1.67 12.30 5.36
N VAL A 162 1.62 13.37 6.16
CA VAL A 162 0.82 14.57 5.82
C VAL A 162 1.28 15.17 4.50
N PHE A 163 2.59 15.33 4.32
CA PHE A 163 3.15 15.83 3.06
C PHE A 163 2.81 14.92 1.87
N GLN A 164 2.90 13.60 2.04
CA GLN A 164 2.55 12.64 1.00
C GLN A 164 1.07 12.69 0.62
N VAL A 165 0.18 12.83 1.61
CA VAL A 165 -1.27 12.99 1.36
C VAL A 165 -1.56 14.29 0.60
N ILE A 166 -0.90 15.39 0.97
CA ILE A 166 -1.02 16.66 0.25
C ILE A 166 -0.54 16.49 -1.19
N LYS A 167 0.63 15.87 -1.40
CA LYS A 167 1.18 15.61 -2.74
C LYS A 167 0.23 14.75 -3.57
N LEU A 168 -0.33 13.68 -2.99
CA LEU A 168 -1.29 12.81 -3.65
C LEU A 168 -2.56 13.57 -4.04
N ASN A 169 -3.09 14.41 -3.15
CA ASN A 169 -4.26 15.24 -3.44
C ASN A 169 -4.00 16.23 -4.57
N ILE A 170 -2.81 16.85 -4.62
CA ILE A 170 -2.41 17.71 -5.73
C ILE A 170 -2.34 16.91 -7.03
N GLN A 171 -1.75 15.72 -7.02
CA GLN A 171 -1.68 14.85 -8.20
C GLN A 171 -3.08 14.43 -8.68
N ARG A 172 -3.96 14.00 -7.77
CA ARG A 172 -5.37 13.66 -8.10
C ARG A 172 -6.09 14.82 -8.76
N ARG A 173 -5.92 16.05 -8.24
CA ARG A 173 -6.50 17.26 -8.85
C ARG A 173 -5.95 17.54 -10.25
N LYS A 174 -4.65 17.35 -10.47
CA LYS A 174 -4.03 17.50 -11.79
C LYS A 174 -4.58 16.49 -12.80
N VAL A 175 -4.73 15.24 -12.39
CA VAL A 175 -5.28 14.16 -13.23
C VAL A 175 -6.73 14.46 -13.60
N ALA A 176 -7.55 14.86 -12.63
CA ALA A 176 -8.93 15.27 -12.87
C ALA A 176 -9.00 16.43 -13.87
N ALA A 177 -8.19 17.48 -13.67
CA ALA A 177 -8.15 18.63 -14.57
C ALA A 177 -7.65 18.27 -15.99
N SER A 178 -6.66 17.40 -16.12
CA SER A 178 -6.18 16.92 -17.44
C SER A 178 -7.26 16.09 -18.14
N ASN A 179 -7.96 15.24 -17.41
CA ASN A 179 -9.04 14.43 -17.97
C ASN A 179 -10.24 15.28 -18.40
N GLU A 180 -10.65 16.28 -17.61
CA GLU A 180 -11.70 17.25 -17.99
C GLU A 180 -11.30 18.04 -19.25
N ARG A 181 -10.05 18.50 -19.33
CA ARG A 181 -9.53 19.19 -20.52
C ARG A 181 -9.60 18.29 -21.75
N TRP A 182 -9.18 17.03 -21.63
CA TRP A 182 -9.28 16.06 -22.71
C TRP A 182 -10.72 15.84 -23.17
N GLU A 183 -11.65 15.64 -22.24
CA GLU A 183 -13.07 15.48 -22.55
C GLU A 183 -13.64 16.72 -23.27
N SER A 184 -13.34 17.93 -22.77
CA SER A 184 -13.78 19.17 -23.42
C SER A 184 -13.18 19.38 -24.81
N SER A 185 -11.89 19.11 -25.00
CA SER A 185 -11.21 19.21 -26.30
C SER A 185 -11.75 18.17 -27.29
N SER A 186 -12.01 16.93 -26.85
CA SER A 186 -12.59 15.89 -27.70
C SER A 186 -14.02 16.23 -28.15
N GLN A 187 -14.82 16.87 -27.29
CA GLN A 187 -16.15 17.39 -27.65
C GLN A 187 -16.03 18.54 -28.66
N ILE A 188 -15.08 19.47 -28.47
CA ILE A 188 -14.84 20.57 -29.41
C ILE A 188 -14.40 20.02 -30.78
N THR A 189 -13.54 19.00 -30.84
CA THR A 189 -13.14 18.36 -32.09
C THR A 189 -14.29 17.60 -32.78
N MET A 190 -15.21 16.97 -32.02
CA MET A 190 -16.42 16.37 -32.58
C MET A 190 -17.41 17.40 -33.15
N PHE A 191 -17.53 18.58 -32.53
CA PHE A 191 -18.40 19.65 -33.03
C PHE A 191 -17.74 20.52 -34.11
N GLY A 192 -16.41 20.53 -34.21
CA GLY A 192 -15.63 21.30 -35.17
C GLY A 192 -15.42 20.65 -36.55
N SER A 193 -15.89 19.42 -36.78
CA SER A 193 -15.77 18.76 -38.09
C SER A 193 -16.81 19.24 -39.13
N VAL A 194 -17.59 20.27 -38.80
CA VAL A 194 -18.54 20.92 -39.72
C VAL A 194 -18.23 22.42 -39.71
N GLN A 195 -17.65 22.90 -40.82
CA GLN A 195 -17.21 24.29 -41.12
C GLN A 195 -15.80 24.67 -40.64
N SER A 196 -14.81 24.69 -41.53
CA SER A 196 -14.60 25.83 -42.43
C SER A 196 -13.38 25.61 -43.34
N SER A 197 -13.64 25.75 -44.63
CA SER A 197 -12.72 25.98 -45.73
C SER A 197 -11.89 27.27 -45.57
N ASP A 198 -10.66 27.22 -46.07
CA ASP A 198 -9.84 28.31 -46.61
C ASP A 198 -9.72 29.62 -45.82
N GLN A 199 -8.56 29.82 -45.18
CA GLN A 199 -7.91 31.13 -45.28
C GLN A 199 -6.38 31.09 -45.14
N GLU A 200 -5.73 31.39 -46.25
CA GLU A 200 -4.32 31.70 -46.42
C GLU A 200 -3.97 33.04 -45.76
N ARG A 201 -2.84 33.15 -45.02
CA ARG A 201 -2.03 34.40 -44.89
C ARG A 201 -0.68 34.24 -44.15
N LYS A 202 0.38 34.23 -44.97
CA LYS A 202 1.71 34.92 -44.91
C LYS A 202 2.29 35.45 -43.57
N GLY A 203 3.55 35.02 -43.30
CA GLY A 203 4.77 35.77 -42.87
C GLY A 203 4.73 36.59 -41.56
N SER A 204 5.72 36.63 -40.66
CA SER A 204 7.18 36.58 -40.83
C SER A 204 7.93 36.52 -39.47
N THR A 205 9.12 35.92 -39.53
CA THR A 205 10.39 36.07 -38.78
C THR A 205 10.47 36.87 -37.45
N SER A 206 10.88 36.20 -36.36
CA SER A 206 12.16 36.41 -35.62
C SER A 206 12.11 36.00 -34.14
N SER A 207 13.32 35.74 -33.60
CA SER A 207 13.73 35.60 -32.19
C SER A 207 14.13 34.19 -31.71
N ARG A 208 15.43 33.98 -31.86
CA ARG A 208 16.29 32.86 -31.46
C ARG A 208 16.52 32.87 -29.94
N GLY A 209 15.46 32.65 -29.16
CA GLY A 209 15.50 32.59 -27.70
C GLY A 209 14.28 31.94 -27.06
N LYS A 210 13.53 31.15 -27.84
CA LYS A 210 12.25 30.52 -27.45
C LYS A 210 12.30 29.00 -27.40
N SER A 211 13.40 28.35 -27.78
CA SER A 211 13.51 26.88 -27.81
C SER A 211 13.35 26.27 -26.42
N ASP A 212 14.02 26.81 -25.40
CA ASP A 212 14.07 26.14 -24.10
C ASP A 212 12.78 26.32 -23.28
N ILE A 213 12.04 27.41 -23.54
CA ILE A 213 10.72 27.65 -22.94
C ILE A 213 9.64 26.87 -23.71
N MET A 214 9.73 26.82 -25.04
CA MET A 214 8.79 26.07 -25.89
C MET A 214 8.96 24.56 -25.74
N ASP A 215 10.19 24.07 -25.51
CA ASP A 215 10.48 22.66 -25.24
C ASP A 215 9.98 22.26 -23.84
N ASN A 216 10.13 23.10 -22.82
CA ASN A 216 9.53 22.84 -21.50
C ASN A 216 8.01 22.95 -21.51
N LEU A 217 7.44 23.85 -22.31
CA LEU A 217 5.99 24.01 -22.46
C LEU A 217 5.39 22.82 -23.23
N SER A 218 5.98 22.43 -24.36
CA SER A 218 5.64 21.25 -25.16
C SER A 218 5.81 19.95 -24.37
N TYR A 219 6.88 19.84 -23.57
CA TYR A 219 7.09 18.69 -22.69
C TYR A 219 6.05 18.64 -21.56
N ASN A 220 5.64 19.77 -20.98
CA ASN A 220 4.58 19.81 -19.99
C ASN A 220 3.19 19.55 -20.59
N GLU A 221 2.89 20.04 -21.80
CA GLU A 221 1.66 19.72 -22.55
C GLU A 221 1.60 18.23 -22.90
N MET A 222 2.69 17.68 -23.45
CA MET A 222 2.86 16.25 -23.72
C MET A 222 2.78 15.41 -22.44
N SER A 223 3.26 15.94 -21.32
CA SER A 223 3.16 15.31 -20.01
C SER A 223 1.72 15.27 -19.49
N ASP A 224 0.90 16.27 -19.77
CA ASP A 224 -0.51 16.31 -19.35
C ASP A 224 -1.34 15.24 -20.08
N HIS A 225 -1.03 14.98 -21.37
CA HIS A 225 -1.73 13.97 -22.17
C HIS A 225 -1.54 12.52 -21.68
N LEU A 226 -0.45 12.25 -20.96
CA LEU A 226 -0.22 10.93 -20.36
C LEU A 226 -1.13 10.66 -19.16
N TYR A 227 -1.69 11.68 -18.51
CA TYR A 227 -2.58 11.52 -17.35
C TYR A 227 -4.06 11.32 -17.73
N THR A 228 -4.34 10.95 -18.98
CA THR A 228 -5.70 10.79 -19.50
C THR A 228 -6.20 9.35 -19.41
N ILE A 229 -7.54 9.19 -19.37
CA ILE A 229 -8.16 7.86 -19.42
C ILE A 229 -7.86 7.11 -20.74
N GLY A 230 -7.68 7.84 -21.85
CA GLY A 230 -7.33 7.26 -23.14
C GLY A 230 -5.93 6.61 -23.15
N ALA A 231 -4.95 7.25 -22.50
CA ALA A 231 -3.61 6.68 -22.36
C ALA A 231 -3.63 5.42 -21.48
N LEU A 232 -4.42 5.42 -20.39
CA LEU A 232 -4.62 4.24 -19.55
C LEU A 232 -5.27 3.10 -20.34
N ASP A 233 -6.33 3.38 -21.11
CA ASP A 233 -7.01 2.39 -21.94
C ASP A 233 -6.08 1.74 -22.95
N TYR A 234 -5.23 2.55 -23.59
CA TYR A 234 -4.25 2.04 -24.53
C TYR A 234 -3.28 1.06 -23.86
N VAL A 235 -2.72 1.42 -22.71
CA VAL A 235 -1.80 0.54 -21.97
C VAL A 235 -2.51 -0.75 -21.54
N LEU A 236 -3.75 -0.66 -21.04
CA LEU A 236 -4.52 -1.83 -20.64
C LEU A 236 -4.81 -2.79 -21.81
N ARG A 237 -4.98 -2.27 -23.03
CA ARG A 237 -5.26 -3.06 -24.24
C ARG A 237 -4.00 -3.62 -24.89
N GLU A 238 -2.96 -2.81 -25.01
CA GLU A 238 -1.76 -3.14 -25.78
C GLU A 238 -0.76 -3.97 -24.96
N ASN A 239 -0.41 -3.49 -23.76
CA ASN A 239 0.58 -4.15 -22.91
C ASN A 239 0.38 -3.79 -21.42
N PRO A 240 -0.52 -4.50 -20.70
CA PRO A 240 -0.80 -4.22 -19.29
C PRO A 240 0.30 -4.69 -18.34
N THR A 241 1.19 -5.60 -18.75
CA THR A 241 2.20 -6.26 -17.90
C THR A 241 3.07 -5.30 -17.07
N PRO A 242 3.60 -4.19 -17.63
CA PRO A 242 4.45 -3.27 -16.87
C PRO A 242 3.65 -2.50 -15.81
N LEU A 243 2.43 -2.09 -16.16
CA LEU A 243 1.52 -1.45 -15.22
C LEU A 243 1.09 -2.43 -14.12
N GLN A 244 0.83 -3.69 -14.46
CA GLN A 244 0.50 -4.74 -13.50
C GLN A 244 1.67 -5.02 -12.54
N ASN A 245 2.89 -5.17 -13.05
CA ASN A 245 4.09 -5.40 -12.24
C ASN A 245 4.35 -4.22 -11.28
N PHE A 246 4.25 -2.98 -11.77
CA PHE A 246 4.36 -1.79 -10.92
C PHE A 246 3.27 -1.76 -9.85
N SER A 247 2.02 -2.05 -10.24
CA SER A 247 0.89 -2.06 -9.31
C SER A 247 1.05 -3.14 -8.25
N ALA A 248 1.56 -4.33 -8.59
CA ALA A 248 1.76 -5.42 -7.64
C ALA A 248 2.96 -5.20 -6.70
N LEU A 249 4.10 -4.74 -7.23
CA LEU A 249 5.37 -4.70 -6.49
C LEU A 249 5.62 -3.36 -5.78
N SER A 250 4.99 -2.28 -6.25
CA SER A 250 5.28 -0.93 -5.77
C SER A 250 4.06 -0.17 -5.25
N ASP A 251 2.92 -0.24 -5.93
CA ASP A 251 1.69 0.43 -5.48
C ASP A 251 0.80 -0.44 -4.58
N PHE A 252 1.07 -1.75 -4.52
CA PHE A 252 0.29 -2.77 -3.81
C PHE A 252 -1.20 -2.76 -4.17
N SER A 253 -1.49 -2.56 -5.46
CA SER A 253 -2.83 -2.44 -6.04
C SER A 253 -2.98 -3.28 -7.32
N GLY A 254 -2.20 -4.37 -7.42
CA GLY A 254 -2.09 -5.23 -8.60
C GLY A 254 -3.40 -5.95 -8.95
N GLU A 255 -4.25 -6.21 -7.96
CA GLU A 255 -5.57 -6.81 -8.10
C GLU A 255 -6.48 -6.02 -9.04
N ASN A 256 -6.38 -4.68 -9.03
CA ASN A 256 -7.18 -3.82 -9.91
C ASN A 256 -6.84 -4.01 -11.38
N ILE A 257 -5.55 -4.08 -11.71
CA ILE A 257 -5.09 -4.28 -13.10
C ILE A 257 -5.41 -5.71 -13.54
N ALA A 258 -5.15 -6.71 -12.69
CA ALA A 258 -5.43 -8.11 -12.97
C ALA A 258 -6.93 -8.35 -13.24
N PHE A 259 -7.81 -7.74 -12.44
CA PHE A 259 -9.25 -7.77 -12.67
C PHE A 259 -9.63 -7.14 -14.01
N LEU A 260 -9.18 -5.91 -14.30
CA LEU A 260 -9.51 -5.23 -15.56
C LEU A 260 -9.08 -6.03 -16.79
N THR A 261 -7.88 -6.63 -16.77
CA THR A 261 -7.39 -7.47 -17.88
C THR A 261 -8.21 -8.75 -18.02
N ARG A 262 -8.53 -9.45 -16.93
CA ARG A 262 -9.32 -10.69 -16.99
C ARG A 262 -10.79 -10.44 -17.32
N ALA A 263 -11.38 -9.36 -16.82
CA ALA A 263 -12.74 -8.95 -17.15
C ALA A 263 -12.87 -8.53 -18.62
N ALA A 264 -11.88 -7.83 -19.18
CA ALA A 264 -11.85 -7.52 -20.61
C ALA A 264 -11.72 -8.79 -21.47
N ALA A 265 -10.86 -9.74 -21.07
CA ALA A 265 -10.74 -11.03 -21.75
C ALA A 265 -12.04 -11.84 -21.70
N TRP A 266 -12.70 -11.88 -20.54
CA TRP A 266 -14.02 -12.47 -20.36
C TRP A 266 -15.05 -11.80 -21.27
N LYS A 267 -15.14 -10.47 -21.30
CA LYS A 267 -16.10 -9.73 -22.14
C LYS A 267 -15.89 -9.99 -23.63
N ASN A 268 -14.65 -10.16 -24.09
CA ASN A 268 -14.36 -10.52 -25.48
C ASN A 268 -14.88 -11.91 -25.88
N THR A 269 -15.17 -12.79 -24.91
CA THR A 269 -15.82 -14.08 -25.18
C THR A 269 -17.33 -13.95 -25.45
N PHE A 270 -17.95 -12.82 -25.11
CA PHE A 270 -19.40 -12.56 -25.23
C PHE A 270 -19.85 -11.90 -26.54
N SER A 271 -18.96 -11.66 -27.49
CA SER A 271 -19.28 -10.91 -28.73
C SER A 271 -20.19 -11.66 -29.74
N GLY A 272 -21.14 -12.48 -29.29
CA GLY A 272 -22.10 -13.22 -30.12
C GLY A 272 -23.36 -13.68 -29.36
N ASP A 273 -24.37 -14.13 -30.09
CA ASP A 273 -25.62 -14.66 -29.53
C ASP A 273 -25.39 -16.07 -28.97
N PHE A 274 -25.22 -16.18 -27.65
CA PHE A 274 -24.87 -17.43 -26.98
C PHE A 274 -25.99 -17.88 -26.05
N ARG A 275 -26.85 -18.77 -26.57
CA ARG A 275 -27.83 -19.53 -25.79
C ARG A 275 -27.29 -20.92 -25.45
N GLY A 276 -27.58 -21.41 -24.25
CA GLY A 276 -27.31 -22.80 -23.85
C GLY A 276 -25.94 -23.02 -23.18
N GLU A 277 -25.18 -24.04 -23.58
CA GLU A 277 -23.90 -24.42 -22.92
C GLU A 277 -22.88 -23.28 -22.87
N LYS A 278 -22.86 -22.43 -23.91
CA LYS A 278 -21.96 -21.28 -23.98
C LYS A 278 -22.28 -20.22 -22.92
N GLU A 279 -23.54 -20.05 -22.55
CA GLU A 279 -23.97 -19.14 -21.48
C GLU A 279 -23.49 -19.62 -20.11
N LEU A 280 -23.55 -20.94 -19.89
CA LEU A 280 -23.08 -21.58 -18.65
C LEU A 280 -21.55 -21.56 -18.54
N ASP A 281 -20.82 -21.74 -19.64
CA ASP A 281 -19.36 -21.56 -19.65
C ASP A 281 -18.99 -20.10 -19.36
N ALA A 282 -19.72 -19.14 -19.92
CA ALA A 282 -19.51 -17.72 -19.68
C ALA A 282 -19.82 -17.32 -18.23
N TYR A 283 -20.88 -17.89 -17.65
CA TYR A 283 -21.20 -17.78 -16.23
C TYR A 283 -20.10 -18.36 -15.34
N ASN A 284 -19.57 -19.55 -15.67
CA ASN A 284 -18.47 -20.15 -14.92
C ASN A 284 -17.20 -19.28 -14.95
N ALA A 285 -16.90 -18.65 -16.09
CA ALA A 285 -15.79 -17.71 -16.20
C ALA A 285 -16.03 -16.43 -15.38
N ALA A 286 -17.27 -15.94 -15.33
CA ALA A 286 -17.65 -14.81 -14.46
C ALA A 286 -17.57 -15.18 -12.97
N LEU A 287 -17.99 -16.40 -12.61
CA LEU A 287 -17.91 -16.93 -11.26
C LEU A 287 -16.45 -17.00 -10.79
N GLN A 288 -15.51 -17.37 -11.66
CA GLN A 288 -14.08 -17.29 -11.37
C GLN A 288 -13.60 -15.86 -11.12
N LEU A 289 -14.07 -14.87 -11.88
CA LEU A 289 -13.74 -13.46 -11.61
C LEU A 289 -14.25 -13.02 -10.24
N TYR A 290 -15.46 -13.44 -9.89
CA TYR A 290 -16.02 -13.17 -8.57
C TYR A 290 -15.18 -13.80 -7.46
N THR A 291 -14.82 -15.09 -7.57
CA THR A 291 -14.02 -15.75 -6.52
C THR A 291 -12.61 -15.19 -6.40
N ASP A 292 -11.99 -14.80 -7.51
CA ASP A 292 -10.59 -14.40 -7.52
C ASP A 292 -10.39 -12.94 -7.07
N PHE A 293 -11.37 -12.06 -7.32
CA PHE A 293 -11.21 -10.61 -7.13
C PHE A 293 -12.31 -9.93 -6.30
N ILE A 294 -13.48 -10.53 -6.12
CA ILE A 294 -14.65 -9.81 -5.56
C ILE A 294 -15.06 -10.39 -4.22
N SER A 295 -15.12 -11.71 -4.10
CA SER A 295 -15.56 -12.40 -2.89
C SER A 295 -14.70 -11.98 -1.69
N PRO A 296 -15.30 -11.38 -0.65
CA PRO A 296 -14.58 -11.03 0.58
C PRO A 296 -14.05 -12.25 1.34
N ARG A 297 -14.54 -13.45 0.98
CA ARG A 297 -14.25 -14.70 1.69
C ARG A 297 -13.22 -15.57 0.97
N ASP A 298 -13.20 -15.53 -0.37
CA ASP A 298 -12.37 -16.43 -1.18
C ASP A 298 -11.23 -15.71 -1.91
N ALA A 299 -11.39 -14.41 -2.22
CA ALA A 299 -10.37 -13.65 -2.91
C ALA A 299 -9.19 -13.37 -1.97
N GLU A 300 -7.97 -13.60 -2.46
CA GLU A 300 -6.74 -13.28 -1.72
C GLU A 300 -6.57 -11.77 -1.53
N PHE A 301 -6.90 -11.01 -2.58
CA PHE A 301 -6.86 -9.55 -2.59
C PHE A 301 -8.17 -9.00 -3.18
N PRO A 302 -9.24 -8.88 -2.37
CA PRO A 302 -10.54 -8.43 -2.85
C PRO A 302 -10.51 -6.95 -3.27
N LEU A 303 -11.25 -6.63 -4.33
CA LEU A 303 -11.40 -5.28 -4.86
C LEU A 303 -12.10 -4.36 -3.85
N ASN A 304 -11.71 -3.08 -3.88
CA ASN A 304 -12.32 -2.05 -3.05
C ASN A 304 -13.64 -1.55 -3.67
N LEU A 305 -14.71 -2.31 -3.44
CA LEU A 305 -16.06 -2.02 -3.93
C LEU A 305 -16.94 -1.37 -2.86
N SER A 306 -17.92 -0.59 -3.32
CA SER A 306 -18.96 -0.06 -2.43
C SER A 306 -19.87 -1.19 -1.95
N GLY A 307 -20.41 -1.08 -0.72
CA GLY A 307 -21.33 -2.08 -0.18
C GLY A 307 -22.52 -2.43 -1.09
N PRO A 308 -23.19 -1.45 -1.75
CA PRO A 308 -24.25 -1.74 -2.71
C PRO A 308 -23.77 -2.54 -3.93
N GLU A 309 -22.61 -2.20 -4.49
CA GLU A 309 -22.05 -2.89 -5.66
C GLU A 309 -21.62 -4.31 -5.32
N LEU A 310 -20.97 -4.49 -4.17
CA LEU A 310 -20.60 -5.80 -3.66
C LEU A 310 -21.83 -6.69 -3.47
N ARG A 311 -22.88 -6.17 -2.81
CA ARG A 311 -24.13 -6.92 -2.59
C ARG A 311 -24.79 -7.37 -3.89
N ARG A 312 -24.81 -6.52 -4.91
CA ARG A 312 -25.35 -6.87 -6.23
C ARG A 312 -24.64 -8.09 -6.82
N LEU A 313 -23.32 -8.16 -6.65
CA LEU A 313 -22.51 -9.28 -7.15
C LEU A 313 -22.64 -10.51 -6.25
N GLU A 314 -22.74 -10.33 -4.93
CA GLU A 314 -23.04 -11.41 -3.97
C GLU A 314 -24.38 -12.08 -4.30
N ASP A 315 -25.43 -11.31 -4.62
CA ASP A 315 -26.76 -11.83 -4.96
C ASP A 315 -26.74 -12.76 -6.19
N ILE A 316 -25.78 -12.55 -7.12
CA ILE A 316 -25.64 -13.32 -8.36
C ILE A 316 -24.68 -14.50 -8.22
N PHE A 317 -23.59 -14.35 -7.46
CA PHE A 317 -22.48 -15.31 -7.49
C PHE A 317 -22.26 -16.06 -6.18
N GLU A 318 -22.69 -15.52 -5.02
CA GLU A 318 -22.31 -16.08 -3.72
C GLU A 318 -22.87 -17.49 -3.51
N ALA A 319 -24.13 -17.74 -3.85
CA ALA A 319 -24.73 -19.07 -3.68
C ALA A 319 -24.04 -20.13 -4.56
N PRO A 320 -23.80 -19.90 -5.87
CA PRO A 320 -23.00 -20.80 -6.70
C PRO A 320 -21.55 -20.95 -6.23
N THR A 321 -20.93 -19.89 -5.71
CA THR A 321 -19.61 -19.98 -5.09
C THR A 321 -19.62 -20.90 -3.87
N ARG A 322 -20.63 -20.81 -2.99
CA ARG A 322 -20.73 -21.73 -1.83
C ARG A 322 -20.94 -23.18 -2.24
N ILE A 323 -21.65 -23.44 -3.35
CA ILE A 323 -21.83 -24.79 -3.88
C ILE A 323 -20.49 -25.39 -4.33
N LEU A 324 -19.63 -24.59 -4.98
CA LEU A 324 -18.36 -25.08 -5.53
C LEU A 324 -17.20 -25.07 -4.54
N CYS A 325 -17.05 -23.99 -3.79
CA CYS A 325 -15.93 -23.77 -2.88
C CYS A 325 -16.23 -24.23 -1.44
N GLY A 326 -17.50 -24.50 -1.12
CA GLY A 326 -17.94 -24.75 0.25
C GLY A 326 -17.91 -23.49 1.12
N GLU A 327 -18.14 -23.67 2.41
CA GLU A 327 -17.91 -22.61 3.39
C GLU A 327 -16.40 -22.47 3.64
N PRO A 328 -15.82 -21.27 3.52
CA PRO A 328 -14.40 -21.09 3.72
C PRO A 328 -14.07 -21.35 5.20
N VAL A 329 -13.04 -22.15 5.45
CA VAL A 329 -12.49 -22.36 6.79
C VAL A 329 -11.70 -21.11 7.15
N VAL A 330 -12.40 -20.03 7.48
CA VAL A 330 -11.78 -18.79 7.90
C VAL A 330 -11.12 -19.05 9.25
N ASN A 331 -9.79 -19.17 9.26
CA ASN A 331 -9.04 -19.11 10.50
C ASN A 331 -9.10 -17.66 11.01
N THR A 332 -10.14 -17.36 11.80
CA THR A 332 -10.32 -16.05 12.44
C THR A 332 -9.10 -15.59 13.24
N ALA A 333 -8.22 -16.52 13.63
CA ALA A 333 -6.98 -16.20 14.33
C ALA A 333 -5.86 -15.72 13.38
N THR A 334 -5.89 -15.98 12.08
CA THR A 334 -4.86 -15.51 11.13
C THR A 334 -5.47 -15.18 9.75
N PRO A 335 -6.23 -14.07 9.63
CA PRO A 335 -6.85 -13.67 8.36
C PRO A 335 -5.86 -13.16 7.30
N PHE A 336 -4.56 -13.12 7.61
CA PHE A 336 -3.47 -12.78 6.67
C PHE A 336 -2.42 -13.89 6.61
N ASP A 337 -2.67 -15.07 7.19
CA ASP A 337 -1.80 -16.20 6.90
C ASP A 337 -1.98 -16.52 5.42
N ILE A 338 -0.92 -16.31 4.65
CA ILE A 338 -0.75 -16.97 3.37
C ILE A 338 -0.74 -18.45 3.73
N GLU A 339 -1.82 -19.17 3.46
CA GLU A 339 -1.86 -20.62 3.60
C GLU A 339 -0.70 -21.16 2.77
N GLN A 340 0.37 -21.54 3.47
CA GLN A 340 1.46 -22.30 2.87
C GLN A 340 0.80 -23.56 2.29
N PRO A 341 1.00 -23.86 0.99
CA PRO A 341 0.30 -24.97 0.36
C PRO A 341 0.58 -26.22 1.19
N ASP A 342 -0.50 -26.87 1.62
CA ASP A 342 -0.44 -28.09 2.42
C ASP A 342 0.61 -29.02 1.80
N LEU A 343 1.67 -29.30 2.58
CA LEU A 343 2.62 -30.34 2.21
C LEU A 343 1.80 -31.64 2.05
N PRO A 344 1.82 -32.30 0.88
CA PRO A 344 1.07 -33.52 0.69
C PRO A 344 1.74 -34.64 1.48
N GLY A 345 1.23 -34.87 2.69
CA GLY A 345 1.64 -35.92 3.60
C GLY A 345 0.58 -37.03 3.67
N SER A 346 0.70 -37.99 2.77
CA SER A 346 0.10 -39.35 2.78
C SER A 346 -1.40 -39.51 2.48
N SER A 347 -1.73 -39.52 1.20
CA SER A 347 -2.47 -40.65 0.60
C SER A 347 -2.36 -40.60 -0.94
N ASP A 348 -2.07 -41.76 -1.51
CA ASP A 348 -1.68 -42.04 -2.90
C ASP A 348 -2.55 -41.41 -4.02
N GLY A 349 -1.89 -41.06 -5.13
CA GLY A 349 -2.53 -41.01 -6.46
C GLY A 349 -2.23 -39.77 -7.30
N CYS A 350 -1.29 -39.92 -8.24
CA CYS A 350 -1.04 -39.16 -9.47
C CYS A 350 -1.75 -37.80 -9.68
N SER A 351 -0.96 -36.71 -9.77
CA SER A 351 -0.84 -35.82 -10.96
C SER A 351 -0.08 -34.53 -10.60
N SER A 352 0.92 -34.19 -11.42
CA SER A 352 1.68 -32.94 -11.38
C SER A 352 0.79 -31.69 -11.33
N ALA A 353 1.07 -30.75 -10.43
CA ALA A 353 0.40 -29.45 -10.37
C ALA A 353 1.41 -28.32 -10.11
N SER A 354 1.72 -27.58 -11.16
CA SER A 354 2.22 -26.21 -11.13
C SER A 354 1.04 -25.24 -11.25
N ASN A 355 1.16 -24.07 -10.59
CA ASN A 355 0.29 -22.87 -10.63
C ASN A 355 -0.90 -22.87 -9.64
N SER A 356 -0.74 -22.13 -8.54
CA SER A 356 -1.56 -22.14 -7.32
C SER A 356 -2.63 -21.05 -7.21
N SER A 357 -3.02 -20.36 -8.29
CA SER A 357 -4.14 -19.41 -8.26
C SER A 357 -5.31 -19.77 -9.18
N THR A 358 -5.10 -20.68 -10.14
CA THR A 358 -6.15 -21.14 -11.08
C THR A 358 -6.86 -22.42 -10.64
N THR A 359 -6.52 -22.99 -9.48
CA THR A 359 -6.89 -24.37 -9.11
C THR A 359 -8.10 -24.51 -8.17
N ARG A 360 -8.64 -23.41 -7.60
CA ARG A 360 -9.72 -23.52 -6.59
C ARG A 360 -11.08 -23.92 -7.20
N LEU A 361 -11.35 -23.58 -8.45
CA LEU A 361 -12.55 -23.99 -9.19
C LEU A 361 -12.21 -25.08 -10.22
N ARG A 362 -11.79 -26.27 -9.76
CA ARG A 362 -11.57 -27.42 -10.66
C ARG A 362 -12.89 -28.03 -11.15
N ALA A 363 -13.98 -27.80 -10.42
CA ALA A 363 -15.34 -28.17 -10.79
C ALA A 363 -16.09 -26.97 -11.40
N LYS A 364 -16.81 -27.20 -12.50
CA LYS A 364 -17.71 -26.21 -13.10
C LYS A 364 -19.08 -26.26 -12.43
N TYR A 365 -19.68 -25.10 -12.21
CA TYR A 365 -21.09 -24.97 -11.85
C TYR A 365 -21.95 -25.53 -12.99
N THR A 366 -22.89 -26.40 -12.65
CA THR A 366 -23.82 -27.05 -13.59
C THR A 366 -25.29 -26.77 -13.25
N GLY A 367 -25.55 -25.90 -12.26
CA GLY A 367 -26.90 -25.52 -11.85
C GLY A 367 -27.51 -24.44 -12.74
N GLU A 368 -28.69 -23.97 -12.33
CA GLU A 368 -29.39 -22.87 -13.01
C GLU A 368 -28.64 -21.55 -12.81
N ILE A 369 -28.52 -20.76 -13.88
CA ILE A 369 -27.89 -19.43 -13.86
C ILE A 369 -28.80 -18.48 -13.07
N PRO A 370 -28.29 -17.81 -12.03
CA PRO A 370 -29.08 -16.88 -11.23
C PRO A 370 -29.64 -15.71 -12.05
N PRO A 371 -30.85 -15.21 -11.71
CA PRO A 371 -31.44 -14.08 -12.41
C PRO A 371 -30.60 -12.82 -12.19
N GLY A 372 -30.39 -12.04 -13.25
CA GLY A 372 -29.59 -10.82 -13.22
C GLY A 372 -28.14 -10.99 -13.69
N PHE A 373 -27.73 -12.21 -14.08
CA PHE A 373 -26.52 -12.40 -14.87
C PHE A 373 -26.73 -11.94 -16.32
N ASP A 374 -25.86 -11.05 -16.80
CA ASP A 374 -25.82 -10.58 -18.18
C ASP A 374 -24.37 -10.27 -18.61
N ASP A 375 -24.18 -9.91 -19.88
CA ASP A 375 -22.88 -9.52 -20.45
C ASP A 375 -22.34 -8.19 -19.88
N LEU A 376 -23.19 -7.44 -19.16
CA LEU A 376 -22.89 -6.15 -18.54
C LEU A 376 -22.67 -6.27 -17.02
N VAL A 377 -22.64 -7.49 -16.47
CA VAL A 377 -22.64 -7.73 -15.02
C VAL A 377 -21.45 -7.10 -14.30
N PHE A 378 -20.31 -6.92 -15.00
CA PHE A 378 -19.12 -6.27 -14.46
C PHE A 378 -18.90 -4.84 -14.95
N ASP A 379 -19.75 -4.26 -15.80
CA ASP A 379 -19.47 -2.97 -16.45
C ASP A 379 -19.38 -1.80 -15.46
N SER A 380 -20.25 -1.77 -14.45
CA SER A 380 -20.17 -0.83 -13.33
C SER A 380 -18.83 -0.97 -12.59
N THR A 381 -18.47 -2.21 -12.27
CA THR A 381 -17.28 -2.53 -11.48
C THR A 381 -16.00 -2.22 -12.25
N CYS A 382 -15.93 -2.59 -13.53
CA CYS A 382 -14.85 -2.22 -14.43
C CYS A 382 -14.70 -0.69 -14.52
N SER A 383 -15.81 0.06 -14.61
CA SER A 383 -15.78 1.52 -14.67
C SER A 383 -15.24 2.14 -13.37
N HIS A 384 -15.72 1.66 -12.22
CA HIS A 384 -15.27 2.09 -10.90
C HIS A 384 -13.77 1.77 -10.66
N ILE A 385 -13.35 0.54 -10.91
CA ILE A 385 -11.95 0.12 -10.73
C ILE A 385 -11.02 0.86 -11.70
N LYS A 386 -11.44 1.07 -12.95
CA LYS A 386 -10.67 1.86 -13.91
C LYS A 386 -10.50 3.31 -13.46
N TYR A 387 -11.55 3.92 -12.91
CA TYR A 387 -11.45 5.26 -12.32
C TYR A 387 -10.52 5.29 -11.10
N LEU A 388 -10.59 4.25 -10.25
CA LEU A 388 -9.70 4.09 -9.10
C LEU A 388 -8.23 4.01 -9.54
N VAL A 389 -7.93 3.20 -10.56
CA VAL A 389 -6.59 3.07 -11.15
C VAL A 389 -6.14 4.41 -11.75
N LEU A 390 -6.99 5.07 -12.53
CA LEU A 390 -6.69 6.35 -13.18
C LEU A 390 -6.30 7.44 -12.15
N THR A 391 -7.00 7.50 -11.03
CA THR A 391 -6.79 8.55 -10.03
C THR A 391 -5.68 8.25 -9.02
N ASN A 392 -5.31 6.97 -8.84
CA ASN A 392 -4.36 6.57 -7.79
C ASN A 392 -3.06 5.98 -8.33
N THR A 393 -3.16 4.95 -9.16
CA THR A 393 -2.02 4.12 -9.57
C THR A 393 -1.38 4.66 -10.85
N TRP A 394 -2.21 5.02 -11.82
CA TRP A 394 -1.77 5.54 -13.12
C TRP A 394 -0.84 6.75 -13.01
N PRO A 395 -1.12 7.77 -12.18
CA PRO A 395 -0.25 8.94 -12.11
C PRO A 395 1.12 8.61 -11.55
N LYS A 396 1.19 7.67 -10.60
CA LYS A 396 2.44 7.21 -10.00
C LYS A 396 3.26 6.38 -10.99
N PHE A 397 2.60 5.55 -11.79
CA PHE A 397 3.23 4.78 -12.84
C PHE A 397 3.85 5.68 -13.92
N VAL A 398 3.10 6.69 -14.37
CA VAL A 398 3.60 7.70 -15.32
C VAL A 398 4.81 8.44 -14.76
N ASP A 399 4.76 8.87 -13.49
CA ASP A 399 5.88 9.51 -12.80
C ASP A 399 7.09 8.57 -12.68
N ASP A 400 6.89 7.28 -12.37
CA ASP A 400 7.97 6.29 -12.24
C ASP A 400 8.68 6.07 -13.57
N ILE A 401 7.92 5.82 -14.64
CA ILE A 401 8.46 5.69 -16.00
C ILE A 401 9.26 6.94 -16.40
N ARG A 402 8.73 8.13 -16.10
CA ARG A 402 9.42 9.40 -16.39
C ARG A 402 10.74 9.51 -15.63
N ASN A 403 10.74 9.16 -14.35
CA ASN A 403 11.94 9.20 -13.51
C ASN A 403 12.98 8.17 -13.95
N GLN A 404 12.56 6.97 -14.36
CA GLN A 404 13.44 5.96 -14.94
C GLN A 404 14.10 6.49 -16.21
N ASN A 405 13.32 7.06 -17.14
CA ASN A 405 13.86 7.65 -18.38
C ASN A 405 14.87 8.77 -18.11
N ARG A 406 14.58 9.66 -17.14
CA ARG A 406 15.52 10.72 -16.77
C ARG A 406 16.84 10.15 -16.27
N ARG A 407 16.79 9.15 -15.38
CA ARG A 407 17.99 8.46 -14.87
C ARG A 407 18.77 7.76 -16.00
N SER A 408 18.08 7.09 -16.92
CA SER A 408 18.71 6.46 -18.08
C SER A 408 19.35 7.48 -19.02
N SER A 409 18.71 8.64 -19.25
CA SER A 409 19.27 9.72 -20.08
C SER A 409 20.47 10.42 -19.44
N GLU A 410 20.51 10.51 -18.11
CA GLU A 410 21.67 11.02 -17.36
C GLU A 410 22.83 10.01 -17.38
N SER A 411 22.52 8.70 -17.30
CA SER A 411 23.53 7.63 -17.42
C SER A 411 24.06 7.46 -18.85
N GLY A 412 23.25 7.74 -19.87
CA GLY A 412 23.61 7.65 -21.30
C GLY A 412 24.49 8.80 -21.81
N ARG A 413 24.78 9.82 -20.97
CA ARG A 413 25.85 10.81 -21.27
C ARG A 413 27.26 10.26 -21.02
N THR A 414 27.38 9.05 -20.50
CA THR A 414 28.61 8.26 -20.46
C THR A 414 28.36 6.97 -21.21
N PHE A 415 29.04 6.82 -22.36
CA PHE A 415 28.99 5.72 -23.33
C PHE A 415 27.84 5.74 -24.36
N ASP A 416 28.21 6.15 -25.58
CA ASP A 416 27.52 5.82 -26.82
C ASP A 416 27.33 4.29 -26.92
N SER A 417 26.09 3.84 -26.91
CA SER A 417 25.70 2.56 -27.49
C SER A 417 24.34 2.76 -28.16
N ASN A 418 24.39 2.77 -29.50
CA ASN A 418 23.24 2.57 -30.36
C ASN A 418 22.76 1.13 -30.15
N ASP A 419 21.66 0.92 -29.44
CA ASP A 419 20.75 -0.17 -29.77
C ASP A 419 19.31 0.13 -29.35
N SER A 420 18.38 -0.32 -30.19
CA SER A 420 16.99 0.11 -30.23
C SER A 420 16.11 -0.60 -29.20
N ASP A 421 16.03 -0.06 -27.99
CA ASP A 421 14.95 -0.36 -27.05
C ASP A 421 14.05 0.86 -26.90
N GLN A 422 12.99 0.91 -27.72
CA GLN A 422 11.90 1.85 -27.48
C GLN A 422 11.25 1.53 -26.14
N THR A 423 11.48 2.37 -25.14
CA THR A 423 10.88 2.23 -23.81
C THR A 423 9.35 2.26 -23.92
N LEU A 424 8.65 1.57 -23.03
CA LEU A 424 7.18 1.66 -22.95
C LEU A 424 6.68 3.11 -22.93
N ALA A 425 7.45 3.99 -22.31
CA ALA A 425 7.23 5.43 -22.34
C ALA A 425 7.22 5.98 -23.77
N SER A 426 8.21 5.62 -24.61
CA SER A 426 8.27 6.11 -25.99
C SER A 426 7.13 5.53 -26.83
N ARG A 427 6.71 4.29 -26.59
CA ARG A 427 5.53 3.70 -27.27
C ARG A 427 4.23 4.37 -26.85
N VAL A 428 4.00 4.57 -25.56
CA VAL A 428 2.82 5.29 -25.04
C VAL A 428 2.84 6.74 -25.52
N THR A 429 3.99 7.41 -25.49
CA THR A 429 4.15 8.77 -26.01
C THR A 429 3.90 8.83 -27.52
N THR A 430 4.34 7.83 -28.29
CA THR A 430 4.12 7.74 -29.75
C THR A 430 2.67 7.45 -30.08
N TYR A 431 2.00 6.57 -29.33
CA TYR A 431 0.57 6.32 -29.46
C TYR A 431 -0.26 7.56 -29.14
N VAL A 432 0.04 8.23 -28.02
CA VAL A 432 -0.59 9.51 -27.67
C VAL A 432 -0.35 10.54 -28.78
N ARG A 433 0.85 10.61 -29.36
CA ARG A 433 1.13 11.45 -30.55
C ARG A 433 0.29 11.10 -31.77
N SER A 434 -0.09 9.84 -31.96
CA SER A 434 -0.91 9.40 -33.10
C SER A 434 -2.42 9.63 -32.92
N MET A 435 -2.85 10.00 -31.71
CA MET A 435 -4.24 10.40 -31.42
C MET A 435 -4.51 11.88 -31.70
N PHE A 436 -3.49 12.67 -32.02
CA PHE A 436 -3.54 14.06 -32.47
C PHE A 436 -2.91 14.17 -33.86
#